data_AF-A0A4R0R0W2-F1
#
_entry.id   AF-A0A4R0R0W2-F1
#
_cell.length_a   1.000
_cell.length_b   1.000
_cell.length_c   1.000
_cell.angle_alpha   90.00
_cell.angle_beta   90.00
_cell.angle_gamma   90.00
#
_symmetry.space_group_name_H-M   'P 1'
#
loop_
_entity.id
_entity.type
_entity.pdbx_description
1 polymer ?
#
loop_
_entity_poly.entity_id
_entity_poly.type
_entity_poly.pdbx_seq_one_letter_code
_entity_poly.pdbx_strand_id
1 'polypeptide(L)'
;MSSFNFSCLPRHLLLLICLVSSGHWTRPVTASLTGDSWCGTLMCVKATVNDTLVTYELKSLNQLGWMSIGFGGHMSDTPLVIMWPNANGSITLSHRQATGHVQPTPVASPPRTARISQHTNLTSQASPTLAFDIPKNNDTLQQLIWAFGVTRPPPDSDSTLEQHQDAGPFTLDLTKVLDDSGNSNAGDNGDDPATAAAPTSAIIATTTSSLPTFTPPPPQSPAQPSSSDPENKVHKSEHDSLLLAHGALSFLGFAVLLPASVLAARWGRTRTDRWLKIHWFINVVLSVPVCVVGWVLGPLSVSRRGRKHVVNEHQILGVVVFALYMLQLLLGTLIIQRRAKPSTPHPPRNIVHVVLGLSILILCFVETKTGITRDPQFSSDTVKILTALWAAWTIIIPSSYLIGLKDLRRQRDQERLGWHTPAPPIPLGLLASPVGSTPFTSRRGESASGTAASRRETSDEDDGTHDMFSRRRDSSSDPEATEMREVVRDRAIPISASTVISPSAASTSLIPQSVTFRTDMW
;
A
#
# COMPACT_ATOMS: atom_id res chain seq x y z
N MET A 1 74.71 36.99 -65.54
CA MET A 1 73.67 35.93 -65.53
C MET A 1 72.47 36.49 -64.82
N SER A 2 71.34 36.42 -65.50
CA SER A 2 70.34 37.48 -65.57
C SER A 2 69.32 37.46 -64.44
N SER A 3 69.13 38.64 -63.87
CA SER A 3 68.09 39.03 -62.92
C SER A 3 66.71 38.89 -63.58
N PHE A 4 65.80 38.12 -62.98
CA PHE A 4 64.39 38.16 -63.35
C PHE A 4 63.58 38.90 -62.27
N ASN A 5 63.08 40.06 -62.67
CA ASN A 5 62.14 40.92 -61.98
C ASN A 5 60.79 40.22 -61.79
N PHE A 6 60.33 40.07 -60.54
CA PHE A 6 58.91 39.91 -60.24
C PHE A 6 58.31 41.29 -59.94
N SER A 7 58.16 42.08 -61.00
CA SER A 7 57.33 43.29 -61.03
C SER A 7 56.13 43.03 -61.93
N CYS A 8 55.13 42.28 -61.43
CA CYS A 8 53.72 42.38 -61.82
C CYS A 8 52.90 41.29 -61.13
N LEU A 9 52.47 41.53 -59.90
CA LEU A 9 51.17 41.04 -59.45
C LEU A 9 50.39 42.23 -58.88
N PRO A 10 49.13 42.41 -59.28
CA PRO A 10 48.38 43.62 -58.99
C PRO A 10 48.08 43.72 -57.49
N ARG A 11 48.36 44.91 -56.93
CA ARG A 11 48.10 45.33 -55.53
C ARG A 11 46.65 45.11 -55.06
N HIS A 12 45.73 44.72 -55.94
CA HIS A 12 44.35 44.43 -55.61
C HIS A 12 44.12 43.00 -55.06
N LEU A 13 45.05 42.06 -55.25
CA LEU A 13 44.87 40.69 -54.74
C LEU A 13 45.31 40.54 -53.27
N LEU A 14 46.20 41.39 -52.77
CA LEU A 14 46.67 41.36 -51.37
C LEU A 14 45.76 42.13 -50.40
N LEU A 15 44.94 43.07 -50.91
CA LEU A 15 43.91 43.76 -50.13
C LEU A 15 42.62 42.93 -49.97
N LEU A 16 42.34 42.02 -50.92
CA LEU A 16 41.20 41.11 -50.83
C LEU A 16 41.42 39.94 -49.87
N ILE A 17 42.67 39.58 -49.56
CA ILE A 17 42.98 38.53 -48.56
C ILE A 17 43.07 39.10 -47.12
N CYS A 18 43.27 40.41 -46.95
CA CYS A 18 43.26 41.05 -45.62
C CYS A 18 41.89 41.64 -45.20
N LEU A 19 40.91 41.74 -46.11
CA LEU A 19 39.55 42.20 -45.77
C LEU A 19 38.56 41.05 -45.46
N VAL A 20 38.98 39.79 -45.55
CA VAL A 20 38.14 38.62 -45.22
C VAL A 20 38.38 38.09 -43.80
N SER A 21 39.39 38.60 -43.09
CA SER A 21 39.74 38.18 -41.72
C SER A 21 39.27 39.13 -40.61
N SER A 22 38.34 40.05 -40.88
CA SER A 22 37.71 40.90 -39.85
C SER A 22 36.18 40.91 -39.93
N GLY A 23 35.58 39.83 -40.41
CA GLY A 23 34.20 39.50 -40.08
C GLY A 23 34.20 38.75 -38.76
N HIS A 24 34.20 39.45 -37.63
CA HIS A 24 33.68 38.85 -36.41
C HIS A 24 32.22 38.51 -36.69
N TRP A 25 31.97 37.26 -37.10
CA TRP A 25 30.68 36.64 -36.96
C TRP A 25 30.43 36.55 -35.45
N THR A 26 29.84 37.61 -34.87
CA THR A 26 29.02 37.41 -33.70
C THR A 26 27.90 36.52 -34.18
N ARG A 27 28.06 35.20 -33.98
CA ARG A 27 26.93 34.27 -34.06
C ARG A 27 25.83 34.91 -33.21
N PRO A 28 24.63 35.20 -33.73
CA PRO A 28 23.52 35.54 -32.85
C PRO A 28 23.44 34.39 -31.85
N VAL A 29 23.61 34.69 -30.57
CA VAL A 29 23.29 33.74 -29.51
C VAL A 29 21.79 33.55 -29.65
N THR A 30 21.38 32.52 -30.37
CA THR A 30 20.03 31.98 -30.24
C THR A 30 19.93 31.60 -28.77
N ALA A 31 19.17 32.37 -28.00
CA ALA A 31 18.87 32.05 -26.62
C ALA A 31 18.27 30.64 -26.62
N SER A 32 19.05 29.68 -26.14
CA SER A 32 18.58 28.32 -26.00
C SER A 32 17.48 28.34 -24.94
N LEU A 33 16.31 27.79 -25.28
CA LEU A 33 15.17 27.72 -24.38
C LEU A 33 15.59 26.88 -23.18
N THR A 34 15.43 27.40 -21.98
CA THR A 34 15.84 26.69 -20.75
C THR A 34 14.62 26.19 -20.00
N GLY A 35 14.76 25.13 -19.20
CA GLY A 35 13.66 24.52 -18.49
C GLY A 35 13.88 23.05 -18.18
N ASP A 36 12.91 22.45 -17.50
CA ASP A 36 12.99 21.05 -17.07
C ASP A 36 11.59 20.42 -17.12
N SER A 37 11.56 19.09 -17.00
CA SER A 37 10.30 18.37 -16.91
C SER A 37 10.34 17.28 -15.86
N TRP A 38 9.18 17.02 -15.27
CA TRP A 38 8.96 15.97 -14.31
C TRP A 38 7.68 15.22 -14.67
N CYS A 39 7.71 13.89 -14.55
CA CYS A 39 6.55 13.05 -14.81
C CYS A 39 6.25 12.15 -13.62
N GLY A 40 5.03 12.29 -13.11
CA GLY A 40 4.42 11.37 -12.16
C GLY A 40 3.64 10.26 -12.85
N THR A 41 2.83 9.55 -12.07
CA THR A 41 1.92 8.50 -12.54
C THR A 41 0.68 9.07 -13.23
N LEU A 42 0.14 10.21 -12.76
CA LEU A 42 -1.11 10.78 -13.25
C LEU A 42 -0.94 12.03 -14.13
N MET A 43 0.20 12.72 -14.02
CA MET A 43 0.47 13.92 -14.82
C MET A 43 1.97 14.15 -15.00
N CYS A 44 2.33 14.87 -16.06
CA CYS A 44 3.64 15.46 -16.26
C CYS A 44 3.56 16.98 -16.14
N VAL A 45 4.62 17.59 -15.61
CA VAL A 45 4.81 19.03 -15.58
C VAL A 45 6.08 19.36 -16.35
N LYS A 46 5.96 20.21 -17.37
CA LYS A 46 7.10 20.80 -18.08
C LYS A 46 7.13 22.28 -17.78
N ALA A 47 8.29 22.80 -17.41
CA ALA A 47 8.53 24.23 -17.27
C ALA A 47 9.46 24.70 -18.37
N THR A 48 9.10 25.79 -19.02
CA THR A 48 9.86 26.41 -20.09
C THR A 48 10.09 27.87 -19.74
N VAL A 49 11.34 28.32 -19.77
CA VAL A 49 11.75 29.66 -19.39
C VAL A 49 11.99 30.50 -20.62
N ASN A 50 11.29 31.63 -20.69
CA ASN A 50 11.55 32.73 -21.60
C ASN A 50 12.24 33.88 -20.83
N ASP A 51 12.54 35.00 -21.49
CA ASP A 51 13.25 36.14 -20.89
C ASP A 51 12.51 36.72 -19.68
N THR A 52 11.18 36.74 -19.71
CA THR A 52 10.33 37.38 -18.68
C THR A 52 9.32 36.46 -18.00
N LEU A 53 9.07 35.27 -18.56
CA LEU A 53 8.01 34.37 -18.13
C LEU A 53 8.53 32.95 -17.98
N VAL A 54 7.88 32.19 -17.09
CA VAL A 54 7.98 30.73 -17.03
C VAL A 54 6.62 30.16 -17.42
N THR A 55 6.60 29.31 -18.44
CA THR A 55 5.40 28.60 -18.89
C THR A 55 5.41 27.21 -18.26
N TYR A 56 4.35 26.87 -17.52
CA TYR A 56 4.13 25.54 -16.98
C TYR A 56 3.07 24.82 -17.80
N GLU A 57 3.43 23.67 -18.36
CA GLU A 57 2.54 22.76 -19.09
C GLU A 57 2.26 21.53 -18.22
N LEU A 58 0.99 21.32 -17.90
CA LEU A 58 0.48 20.23 -17.08
C LEU A 58 -0.24 19.25 -18.01
N LYS A 59 0.42 18.13 -18.32
CA LYS A 59 -0.13 17.09 -19.21
C LYS A 59 -0.79 16.00 -18.37
N SER A 60 -2.07 15.74 -18.62
CA SER A 60 -2.80 14.65 -17.97
C SER A 60 -2.40 13.30 -18.58
N LEU A 61 -2.20 12.30 -17.72
CA LEU A 61 -2.00 10.89 -18.09
C LEU A 61 -3.20 10.01 -17.67
N ASN A 62 -4.25 10.62 -17.15
CA ASN A 62 -5.48 9.97 -16.69
C ASN A 62 -6.72 10.83 -17.01
N GLN A 63 -7.92 10.42 -16.58
CA GLN A 63 -9.14 11.22 -16.65
C GLN A 63 -8.96 12.58 -15.96
N LEU A 64 -8.96 13.65 -16.76
CA LEU A 64 -8.75 15.01 -16.28
C LEU A 64 -10.02 15.59 -15.63
N GLY A 65 -9.96 15.83 -14.32
CA GLY A 65 -10.89 16.70 -13.60
C GLY A 65 -10.28 18.08 -13.38
N TRP A 66 -9.18 18.14 -12.63
CA TRP A 66 -8.40 19.35 -12.37
C TRP A 66 -6.92 19.00 -12.09
N MET A 67 -6.02 19.92 -12.39
CA MET A 67 -4.59 19.79 -12.09
C MET A 67 -4.09 21.04 -11.37
N SER A 68 -3.10 20.88 -10.51
CA SER A 68 -2.49 22.01 -9.82
C SER A 68 -0.99 21.83 -9.66
N ILE A 69 -0.32 22.98 -9.58
CA ILE A 69 1.03 23.06 -9.01
C ILE A 69 1.05 24.11 -7.90
N GLY A 70 1.90 23.88 -6.90
CA GLY A 70 2.18 24.80 -5.81
C GLY A 70 3.65 25.15 -5.75
N PHE A 71 3.94 26.40 -5.38
CA PHE A 71 5.29 26.92 -5.29
C PHE A 71 5.82 26.79 -3.86
N GLY A 72 6.32 25.59 -3.54
CA GLY A 72 6.81 25.19 -2.22
C GLY A 72 7.06 23.68 -2.15
N GLY A 73 7.71 23.21 -1.08
CA GLY A 73 8.05 21.78 -0.91
C GLY A 73 6.97 20.94 -0.22
N HIS A 74 5.90 21.56 0.27
CA HIS A 74 4.81 20.89 1.00
C HIS A 74 3.52 21.73 0.91
N MET A 75 2.37 21.16 1.28
CA MET A 75 1.08 21.83 1.06
C MET A 75 0.80 23.00 2.01
N SER A 76 1.17 22.91 3.30
CA SER A 76 0.98 24.04 4.22
C SER A 76 1.77 25.26 3.77
N ASP A 77 1.15 26.43 3.89
CA ASP A 77 1.73 27.74 3.55
C ASP A 77 2.24 27.88 2.11
N THR A 78 1.69 27.10 1.17
CA THR A 78 2.09 27.13 -0.24
C THR A 78 1.05 27.81 -1.13
N PRO A 79 1.45 28.80 -1.96
CA PRO A 79 0.62 29.36 -3.00
C PRO A 79 0.48 28.37 -4.18
N LEU A 80 -0.73 28.25 -4.70
CA LEU A 80 -1.15 27.24 -5.67
C LEU A 80 -1.76 27.90 -6.91
N VAL A 81 -1.50 27.30 -8.06
CA VAL A 81 -2.23 27.55 -9.31
C VAL A 81 -2.94 26.26 -9.68
N ILE A 82 -4.27 26.34 -9.76
CA ILE A 82 -5.15 25.21 -10.06
C ILE A 82 -5.87 25.51 -11.37
N MET A 83 -5.95 24.53 -12.25
CA MET A 83 -6.60 24.67 -13.55
C MET A 83 -7.53 23.49 -13.84
N TRP A 84 -8.65 23.76 -14.50
CA TRP A 84 -9.56 22.73 -15.01
C TRP A 84 -10.33 23.18 -16.26
N PRO A 85 -10.67 22.24 -17.17
CA PRO A 85 -11.55 22.52 -18.30
C PRO A 85 -13.02 22.52 -17.87
N ASN A 86 -13.80 23.43 -18.43
CA ASN A 86 -15.24 23.57 -18.20
C ASN A 86 -16.05 22.83 -19.28
N ALA A 87 -17.33 22.57 -19.00
CA ALA A 87 -18.22 21.89 -19.96
C ALA A 87 -18.42 22.66 -21.28
N ASN A 88 -18.29 23.99 -21.25
CA ASN A 88 -18.40 24.86 -22.41
C ASN A 88 -17.07 25.01 -23.21
N GLY A 89 -16.02 24.28 -22.83
CA GLY A 89 -14.70 24.35 -23.48
C GLY A 89 -13.80 25.49 -22.99
N SER A 90 -14.28 26.38 -22.12
CA SER A 90 -13.41 27.34 -21.42
C SER A 90 -12.55 26.65 -20.37
N ILE A 91 -11.52 27.33 -19.88
CA ILE A 91 -10.64 26.83 -18.82
C ILE A 91 -10.71 27.79 -17.65
N THR A 92 -10.87 27.24 -16.46
CA THR A 92 -10.77 28.03 -15.23
C THR A 92 -9.35 27.92 -14.70
N LEU A 93 -8.79 29.07 -14.34
CA LEU A 93 -7.53 29.20 -13.61
C LEU A 93 -7.86 29.84 -12.25
N SER A 94 -7.37 29.23 -11.18
CA SER A 94 -7.61 29.65 -9.80
C SER A 94 -6.30 29.76 -9.04
N HIS A 95 -6.02 30.96 -8.53
CA HIS A 95 -4.98 31.17 -7.52
C HIS A 95 -5.52 30.85 -6.14
N ARG A 96 -4.81 30.03 -5.38
CA ARG A 96 -5.20 29.69 -4.02
C ARG A 96 -4.02 29.70 -3.06
N GLN A 97 -4.31 29.90 -1.78
CA GLN A 97 -3.36 29.75 -0.68
C GLN A 97 -3.75 28.55 0.16
N ALA A 98 -2.83 27.61 0.32
CA ALA A 98 -2.98 26.54 1.29
C ALA A 98 -2.41 26.98 2.65
N THR A 99 -3.18 26.78 3.71
CA THR A 99 -2.80 27.05 5.11
C THR A 99 -2.48 25.76 5.88
N GLY A 100 -2.63 24.61 5.21
CA GLY A 100 -2.57 23.31 5.85
C GLY A 100 -2.98 22.19 4.91
N HIS A 101 -3.45 21.09 5.47
CA HIS A 101 -3.91 19.91 4.74
C HIS A 101 -5.44 19.97 4.52
N VAL A 102 -5.93 21.16 4.20
CA VAL A 102 -7.34 21.48 4.00
C VAL A 102 -7.52 22.13 2.63
N GLN A 103 -8.77 22.28 2.17
CA GLN A 103 -9.03 22.93 0.89
C GLN A 103 -8.38 24.33 0.85
N PRO A 104 -7.52 24.61 -0.14
CA PRO A 104 -6.91 25.92 -0.31
C PRO A 104 -7.97 27.00 -0.58
N THR A 105 -7.72 28.20 -0.06
CA THR A 105 -8.63 29.35 -0.18
C THR A 105 -8.26 30.22 -1.38
N PRO A 106 -9.22 30.76 -2.15
CA PRO A 106 -8.93 31.61 -3.31
C PRO A 106 -8.19 32.90 -2.94
N VAL A 107 -7.27 33.33 -3.81
CA VAL A 107 -6.48 34.55 -3.65
C VAL A 107 -6.76 35.49 -4.82
N ALA A 108 -7.39 36.63 -4.57
CA ALA A 108 -7.77 37.59 -5.61
C ALA A 108 -6.57 38.37 -6.20
N SER A 109 -5.47 38.52 -5.45
CA SER A 109 -4.30 39.31 -5.88
C SER A 109 -3.00 38.65 -5.43
N PRO A 110 -2.56 37.58 -6.11
CA PRO A 110 -1.31 36.89 -5.80
C PRO A 110 -0.09 37.74 -6.18
N PRO A 111 1.04 37.64 -5.44
CA PRO A 111 2.27 38.37 -5.76
C PRO A 111 2.80 38.12 -7.18
N ARG A 112 2.61 36.89 -7.68
CA ARG A 112 2.85 36.52 -9.08
C ARG A 112 1.54 36.04 -9.68
N THR A 113 1.01 36.80 -10.64
CA THR A 113 -0.23 36.45 -11.32
C THR A 113 0.04 35.52 -12.48
N ALA A 114 -0.58 34.34 -12.46
CA ALA A 114 -0.54 33.38 -13.56
C ALA A 114 -1.67 33.67 -14.57
N ARG A 115 -1.42 33.41 -15.85
CA ARG A 115 -2.38 33.58 -16.95
C ARG A 115 -2.43 32.33 -17.79
N ILE A 116 -3.59 31.99 -18.34
CA ILE A 116 -3.74 30.81 -19.21
C ILE A 116 -2.84 31.01 -20.44
N SER A 117 -2.05 29.99 -20.76
CA SER A 117 -1.08 30.00 -21.86
C SER A 117 -1.68 29.41 -23.13
N GLN A 118 -1.17 29.85 -24.27
CA GLN A 118 -1.52 29.32 -25.59
C GLN A 118 -1.07 27.87 -25.79
N HIS A 119 -0.15 27.36 -24.96
CA HIS A 119 0.30 25.96 -24.97
C HIS A 119 -0.75 24.98 -24.42
N THR A 120 -1.93 25.47 -24.03
CA THR A 120 -3.05 24.61 -23.61
C THR A 120 -3.60 23.84 -24.81
N ASN A 121 -3.71 22.53 -24.69
CA ASN A 121 -4.26 21.65 -25.72
C ASN A 121 -5.22 20.62 -25.11
N LEU A 122 -6.52 20.85 -25.29
CA LEU A 122 -7.58 19.95 -24.81
C LEU A 122 -8.10 18.97 -25.88
N THR A 123 -7.57 19.04 -27.10
CA THR A 123 -8.05 18.24 -28.24
C THR A 123 -7.63 16.77 -28.13
N SER A 124 -6.51 16.50 -27.46
CA SER A 124 -6.05 15.16 -27.14
C SER A 124 -6.94 14.56 -26.05
N GLN A 125 -7.93 13.73 -26.42
CA GLN A 125 -8.75 13.02 -25.43
C GLN A 125 -7.93 12.06 -24.54
N ALA A 126 -6.81 11.54 -25.06
CA ALA A 126 -5.95 10.61 -24.33
C ALA A 126 -4.99 11.31 -23.36
N SER A 127 -4.58 12.56 -23.64
CA SER A 127 -3.65 13.31 -22.80
C SER A 127 -3.82 14.82 -22.97
N PRO A 128 -4.88 15.41 -22.41
CA PRO A 128 -5.08 16.85 -22.46
C PRO A 128 -3.99 17.59 -21.67
N THR A 129 -3.52 18.71 -22.18
CA THR A 129 -2.53 19.59 -21.57
C THR A 129 -3.18 20.91 -21.18
N LEU A 130 -3.06 21.30 -19.91
CA LEU A 130 -3.39 22.65 -19.43
C LEU A 130 -2.09 23.43 -19.25
N ALA A 131 -2.04 24.69 -19.67
CA ALA A 131 -0.81 25.47 -19.53
C ALA A 131 -1.07 26.88 -19.02
N PHE A 132 -0.13 27.42 -18.25
CA PHE A 132 -0.17 28.80 -17.79
C PHE A 132 1.21 29.45 -17.78
N ASP A 133 1.22 30.76 -17.97
CA ASP A 133 2.40 31.61 -17.90
C ASP A 133 2.41 32.37 -16.57
N ILE A 134 3.58 32.45 -15.93
CA ILE A 134 3.79 33.22 -14.70
C ILE A 134 5.07 34.06 -14.79
N PRO A 135 5.13 35.27 -14.22
CA PRO A 135 6.34 36.07 -14.19
C PRO A 135 7.54 35.31 -13.61
N LYS A 136 8.65 35.33 -14.34
CA LYS A 136 9.91 34.74 -13.91
C LYS A 136 10.41 35.45 -12.65
N ASN A 137 10.94 34.67 -11.71
CA ASN A 137 11.70 35.16 -10.57
C ASN A 137 13.17 34.71 -10.68
N ASN A 138 13.97 35.01 -9.67
CA ASN A 138 15.39 34.66 -9.66
C ASN A 138 15.67 33.19 -9.29
N ASP A 139 14.63 32.36 -9.12
CA ASP A 139 14.80 30.95 -8.77
C ASP A 139 15.27 30.18 -10.01
N THR A 140 16.38 29.45 -9.85
CA THR A 140 16.88 28.51 -10.86
C THR A 140 16.44 27.08 -10.55
N LEU A 141 16.34 26.72 -9.28
CA LEU A 141 15.77 25.46 -8.80
C LEU A 141 14.40 25.72 -8.17
N GLN A 142 13.34 25.28 -8.84
CA GLN A 142 11.98 25.47 -8.36
C GLN A 142 11.52 24.24 -7.59
N GLN A 143 11.39 24.37 -6.26
CA GLN A 143 10.70 23.39 -5.44
C GLN A 143 9.19 23.55 -5.63
N LEU A 144 8.54 22.47 -6.03
CA LEU A 144 7.13 22.45 -6.39
C LEU A 144 6.40 21.29 -5.71
N ILE A 145 5.10 21.45 -5.56
CA ILE A 145 4.17 20.34 -5.31
C ILE A 145 3.19 20.25 -6.48
N TRP A 146 2.68 19.06 -6.75
CA TRP A 146 1.60 18.84 -7.70
C TRP A 146 0.43 18.15 -7.01
N ALA A 147 -0.77 18.32 -7.58
CA ALA A 147 -1.94 17.54 -7.21
C ALA A 147 -2.87 17.36 -8.42
N PHE A 148 -3.50 16.18 -8.49
CA PHE A 148 -4.35 15.75 -9.60
C PHE A 148 -5.71 15.27 -9.09
N GLY A 149 -6.80 15.78 -9.66
CA GLY A 149 -8.17 15.35 -9.39
C GLY A 149 -8.89 14.86 -10.64
N VAL A 150 -9.75 13.85 -10.47
CA VAL A 150 -10.53 13.25 -11.57
C VAL A 150 -11.93 13.86 -11.73
N THR A 151 -12.45 14.49 -10.68
CA THR A 151 -13.77 15.13 -10.69
C THR A 151 -13.64 16.57 -11.13
N ARG A 152 -14.36 16.95 -12.19
CA ARG A 152 -14.37 18.31 -12.70
C ARG A 152 -15.14 19.24 -11.75
N PRO A 153 -14.54 20.34 -11.27
CA PRO A 153 -15.25 21.35 -10.47
C PRO A 153 -16.24 22.17 -11.31
N PRO A 154 -17.17 22.91 -10.67
CA PRO A 154 -17.91 23.99 -11.31
C PRO A 154 -16.98 25.07 -11.91
N PRO A 155 -17.47 25.91 -12.84
CA PRO A 155 -16.63 26.82 -13.60
C PRO A 155 -16.05 28.00 -12.80
N ASP A 156 -16.61 28.32 -11.63
CA ASP A 156 -16.16 29.46 -10.83
C ASP A 156 -14.80 29.19 -10.19
N SER A 157 -13.87 30.15 -10.24
CA SER A 157 -12.50 29.96 -9.77
C SER A 157 -12.39 29.71 -8.25
N ASP A 158 -13.40 30.07 -7.47
CA ASP A 158 -13.52 29.82 -6.04
C ASP A 158 -14.23 28.49 -5.69
N SER A 159 -14.63 27.71 -6.70
CA SER A 159 -15.35 26.44 -6.52
C SER A 159 -14.71 25.48 -5.54
N THR A 160 -15.54 24.73 -4.81
CA THR A 160 -15.09 23.64 -3.94
C THR A 160 -14.47 22.52 -4.78
N LEU A 161 -13.34 21.99 -4.32
CA LEU A 161 -12.60 20.94 -5.01
C LEU A 161 -12.71 19.65 -4.20
N GLU A 162 -13.06 18.55 -4.86
CA GLU A 162 -12.85 17.25 -4.26
C GLU A 162 -11.36 17.00 -4.03
N GLN A 163 -11.04 16.26 -2.97
CA GLN A 163 -9.66 15.95 -2.62
C GLN A 163 -8.96 15.25 -3.80
N HIS A 164 -7.75 15.70 -4.12
CA HIS A 164 -6.94 15.13 -5.18
C HIS A 164 -6.75 13.61 -5.00
N GLN A 165 -6.73 12.88 -6.11
CA GLN A 165 -6.46 11.44 -6.14
C GLN A 165 -4.98 11.14 -5.83
N ASP A 166 -4.08 11.99 -6.33
CA ASP A 166 -2.65 11.89 -6.06
C ASP A 166 -2.00 13.28 -5.99
N ALA A 167 -0.91 13.37 -5.24
CA ALA A 167 -0.15 14.59 -5.00
C ALA A 167 1.26 14.26 -4.49
N GLY A 168 2.20 15.18 -4.67
CA GLY A 168 3.54 15.04 -4.10
C GLY A 168 4.48 16.21 -4.40
N PRO A 169 5.66 16.22 -3.78
CA PRO A 169 6.71 17.19 -4.08
C PRO A 169 7.55 16.75 -5.30
N PHE A 170 8.12 17.73 -5.98
CA PHE A 170 9.13 17.55 -7.03
C PHE A 170 9.94 18.84 -7.19
N THR A 171 11.05 18.77 -7.93
CA THR A 171 11.90 19.94 -8.20
C THR A 171 12.15 20.02 -9.70
N LEU A 172 12.17 21.24 -10.25
CA LEU A 172 12.56 21.51 -11.63
C LEU A 172 13.79 22.42 -11.67
N ASP A 173 14.76 22.09 -12.51
CA ASP A 173 15.92 22.94 -12.78
C ASP A 173 15.72 23.79 -14.04
N LEU A 174 15.33 25.03 -13.81
CA LEU A 174 15.00 26.00 -14.85
C LEU A 174 16.21 26.45 -15.69
N THR A 175 17.42 26.00 -15.39
CA THR A 175 18.64 26.36 -16.14
C THR A 175 19.06 25.35 -17.19
N LYS A 176 18.47 24.15 -17.16
CA LYS A 176 18.75 23.10 -18.14
C LYS A 176 18.38 23.56 -19.55
N VAL A 177 19.26 23.32 -20.50
CA VAL A 177 19.01 23.59 -21.92
C VAL A 177 17.99 22.58 -22.44
N LEU A 178 16.87 23.06 -22.98
CA LEU A 178 15.90 22.23 -23.68
C LEU A 178 16.33 22.18 -25.15
N ASP A 179 16.68 20.99 -25.63
CA ASP A 179 16.83 20.77 -27.07
C ASP A 179 15.46 20.95 -27.72
N ASP A 180 15.36 21.92 -28.62
CA ASP A 180 14.15 22.23 -29.37
C ASP A 180 13.81 21.02 -30.26
N SER A 181 13.07 20.06 -29.70
CA SER A 181 12.61 18.88 -30.41
C SER A 181 11.40 19.23 -31.26
N GLY A 182 11.59 20.22 -32.14
CA GLY A 182 10.81 20.45 -33.33
C GLY A 182 11.39 19.58 -34.46
N ASN A 183 10.84 18.37 -34.62
CA ASN A 183 10.85 17.63 -35.88
C ASN A 183 12.24 17.35 -36.52
N SER A 184 13.07 16.52 -35.88
CA SER A 184 14.27 15.97 -36.50
C SER A 184 13.99 14.63 -37.19
N ASN A 185 13.44 14.70 -38.41
CA ASN A 185 13.79 13.73 -39.44
C ASN A 185 15.22 14.05 -39.87
N ALA A 186 16.19 13.28 -39.38
CA ALA A 186 17.54 13.25 -39.93
C ALA A 186 18.21 11.94 -39.49
N GLY A 187 18.03 10.90 -40.31
CA GLY A 187 19.04 9.86 -40.41
C GLY A 187 20.22 10.44 -41.17
N ASP A 188 21.39 10.41 -40.56
CA ASP A 188 22.65 10.74 -41.22
C ASP A 188 23.55 9.49 -41.13
N ASN A 189 23.84 8.94 -42.30
CA ASN A 189 25.05 8.18 -42.59
C ASN A 189 25.42 8.61 -44.02
N GLY A 190 26.52 9.35 -44.14
CA GLY A 190 27.06 9.81 -45.41
C GLY A 190 27.53 8.68 -46.31
N ASP A 191 27.48 8.92 -47.61
CA ASP A 191 28.65 8.91 -48.50
C ASP A 191 28.24 9.40 -49.92
N ASP A 192 29.09 10.26 -50.47
CA ASP A 192 29.12 11.04 -51.73
C ASP A 192 28.91 10.28 -53.08
N PRO A 193 28.97 10.92 -54.28
CA PRO A 193 28.66 12.31 -54.69
C PRO A 193 27.84 12.41 -56.02
N ALA A 194 27.51 13.65 -56.39
CA ALA A 194 27.47 14.21 -57.76
C ALA A 194 26.13 14.62 -58.39
N THR A 195 26.14 15.91 -58.78
CA THR A 195 25.60 16.53 -60.01
C THR A 195 24.40 17.47 -59.87
N ALA A 196 24.69 18.72 -60.20
CA ALA A 196 23.87 19.91 -60.37
C ALA A 196 22.48 19.75 -61.01
N ALA A 197 21.50 20.48 -60.48
CA ALA A 197 20.78 21.56 -61.20
C ALA A 197 19.65 22.14 -60.33
N ALA A 198 19.47 23.47 -60.39
CA ALA A 198 18.36 24.21 -59.78
C ALA A 198 17.24 24.45 -60.85
N PRO A 199 16.21 25.30 -60.60
CA PRO A 199 14.93 24.93 -60.00
C PRO A 199 13.73 25.30 -60.90
N THR A 200 12.55 24.66 -60.74
CA THR A 200 11.30 25.23 -61.26
C THR A 200 10.04 24.80 -60.52
N SER A 201 9.24 25.80 -60.17
CA SER A 201 7.88 25.76 -59.64
C SER A 201 6.86 25.15 -60.62
N ALA A 202 5.76 24.58 -60.09
CA ALA A 202 4.35 24.72 -60.53
C ALA A 202 3.51 23.45 -60.20
N ILE A 203 2.44 23.56 -59.38
CA ILE A 203 0.99 23.66 -59.75
C ILE A 203 0.23 22.30 -59.73
N ILE A 204 -0.74 22.22 -58.80
CA ILE A 204 -2.13 21.67 -58.85
C ILE A 204 -2.41 20.34 -59.60
N ALA A 205 -2.98 19.34 -58.89
CA ALA A 205 -4.26 18.68 -59.25
C ALA A 205 -4.71 17.57 -58.24
N THR A 206 -5.85 17.83 -57.61
CA THR A 206 -7.08 17.03 -57.42
C THR A 206 -7.06 15.47 -57.52
N THR A 207 -7.51 14.84 -56.42
CA THR A 207 -8.36 13.64 -56.27
C THR A 207 -8.13 12.38 -57.13
N THR A 208 -7.91 11.24 -56.49
CA THR A 208 -8.79 10.05 -56.61
C THR A 208 -8.56 9.05 -55.47
N SER A 209 -9.66 8.43 -55.07
CA SER A 209 -9.79 7.35 -54.09
C SER A 209 -9.15 6.05 -54.58
N SER A 210 -8.30 5.43 -53.77
CA SER A 210 -8.17 3.96 -53.74
C SER A 210 -7.54 3.49 -52.42
N LEU A 211 -8.21 2.52 -51.80
CA LEU A 211 -7.75 1.70 -50.69
C LEU A 211 -6.62 0.76 -51.17
N PRO A 212 -5.61 0.46 -50.34
CA PRO A 212 -5.22 -0.94 -50.25
C PRO A 212 -4.88 -1.42 -48.83
N THR A 213 -5.48 -2.56 -48.49
CA THR A 213 -4.84 -3.80 -48.05
C THR A 213 -3.78 -3.77 -46.96
N PHE A 214 -4.16 -4.38 -45.83
CA PHE A 214 -3.32 -4.86 -44.73
C PHE A 214 -2.15 -5.74 -45.20
N THR A 215 -0.94 -5.38 -44.76
CA THR A 215 0.22 -6.29 -44.63
C THR A 215 0.90 -6.05 -43.28
N PRO A 216 1.17 -7.10 -42.47
CA PRO A 216 1.83 -6.94 -41.18
C PRO A 216 3.36 -6.74 -41.33
N PRO A 217 4.01 -5.96 -40.44
CA PRO A 217 5.46 -5.78 -40.46
C PRO A 217 6.21 -7.00 -39.88
N PRO A 218 7.45 -7.27 -40.35
CA PRO A 218 8.28 -8.38 -39.89
C PRO A 218 8.86 -8.14 -38.48
N PRO A 219 9.29 -9.20 -37.77
CA PRO A 219 9.74 -9.11 -36.38
C PRO A 219 11.12 -8.44 -36.28
N GLN A 220 11.20 -7.33 -35.54
CA GLN A 220 12.47 -6.71 -35.15
C GLN A 220 12.87 -7.16 -33.75
N SER A 221 14.05 -7.78 -33.68
CA SER A 221 14.81 -8.14 -32.48
C SER A 221 15.22 -6.91 -31.64
N PRO A 222 15.52 -7.09 -30.34
CA PRO A 222 15.36 -6.06 -29.32
C PRO A 222 16.42 -4.95 -29.39
N ALA A 223 15.95 -3.70 -29.37
CA ALA A 223 16.77 -2.50 -29.25
C ALA A 223 17.42 -2.40 -27.86
N GLN A 224 18.73 -2.16 -27.87
CA GLN A 224 19.60 -1.88 -26.74
C GLN A 224 19.19 -0.56 -26.06
N PRO A 225 19.18 -0.45 -24.71
CA PRO A 225 18.68 0.72 -24.01
C PRO A 225 19.67 1.90 -24.07
N SER A 226 19.19 3.04 -24.58
CA SER A 226 19.87 4.33 -24.50
C SER A 226 19.93 4.83 -23.05
N SER A 227 21.07 5.41 -22.71
CA SER A 227 21.47 5.88 -21.38
C SER A 227 20.67 7.10 -20.94
N SER A 228 19.67 6.88 -20.10
CA SER A 228 19.13 7.93 -19.22
C SER A 228 19.91 7.98 -17.89
N ASP A 229 20.08 9.17 -17.35
CA ASP A 229 20.85 9.54 -16.15
C ASP A 229 20.79 8.53 -14.98
N PRO A 230 21.94 8.20 -14.38
CA PRO A 230 22.02 7.20 -13.31
C PRO A 230 21.30 7.64 -12.02
N GLU A 231 21.28 8.93 -11.69
CA GLU A 231 20.78 9.42 -10.39
C GLU A 231 19.25 9.30 -10.26
N ASN A 232 18.50 9.63 -11.33
CA ASN A 232 17.04 9.55 -11.33
C ASN A 232 16.52 8.10 -11.47
N LYS A 233 17.29 7.23 -12.15
CA LYS A 233 17.02 5.78 -12.21
C LYS A 233 17.23 5.10 -10.87
N VAL A 234 18.27 5.46 -10.13
CA VAL A 234 18.59 4.87 -8.82
C VAL A 234 17.48 5.15 -7.80
N HIS A 235 17.01 6.41 -7.71
CA HIS A 235 15.94 6.76 -6.77
C HIS A 235 14.58 6.13 -7.08
N LYS A 236 14.22 5.98 -8.37
CA LYS A 236 12.99 5.28 -8.77
C LYS A 236 13.07 3.78 -8.48
N SER A 237 14.21 3.15 -8.79
CA SER A 237 14.45 1.71 -8.59
C SER A 237 14.39 1.28 -7.12
N GLU A 238 14.97 2.06 -6.20
CA GLU A 238 14.93 1.73 -4.77
C GLU A 238 13.53 1.80 -4.17
N HIS A 239 12.77 2.84 -4.53
CA HIS A 239 11.40 2.99 -4.07
C HIS A 239 10.52 1.84 -4.57
N ASP A 240 10.65 1.49 -5.85
CA ASP A 240 9.85 0.43 -6.46
C ASP A 240 10.19 -0.93 -5.82
N SER A 241 11.47 -1.17 -5.52
CA SER A 241 11.91 -2.35 -4.76
C SER A 241 11.31 -2.40 -3.35
N LEU A 242 11.22 -1.24 -2.69
CA LEU A 242 10.70 -1.14 -1.33
C LEU A 242 9.17 -1.35 -1.28
N LEU A 243 8.43 -0.79 -2.24
CA LEU A 243 6.98 -1.01 -2.36
C LEU A 243 6.66 -2.48 -2.69
N LEU A 244 7.45 -3.10 -3.58
CA LEU A 244 7.33 -4.51 -3.89
C LEU A 244 7.59 -5.39 -2.65
N ALA A 245 8.63 -5.08 -1.87
CA ALA A 245 8.94 -5.79 -0.64
C ALA A 245 7.84 -5.60 0.43
N HIS A 246 7.29 -4.40 0.58
CA HIS A 246 6.13 -4.12 1.43
C HIS A 246 4.94 -5.00 1.03
N GLY A 247 4.59 -5.02 -0.26
CA GLY A 247 3.47 -5.81 -0.78
C GLY A 247 3.66 -7.31 -0.54
N ALA A 248 4.83 -7.86 -0.87
CA ALA A 248 5.13 -9.28 -0.72
C ALA A 248 5.10 -9.74 0.75
N LEU A 249 5.78 -9.03 1.64
CA LEU A 249 5.83 -9.39 3.06
C LEU A 249 4.49 -9.15 3.76
N SER A 250 3.78 -8.07 3.43
CA SER A 250 2.45 -7.80 3.98
C SER A 250 1.43 -8.85 3.54
N PHE A 251 1.48 -9.28 2.27
CA PHE A 251 0.65 -10.38 1.79
C PHE A 251 0.96 -11.69 2.53
N LEU A 252 2.24 -12.05 2.63
CA LEU A 252 2.66 -13.26 3.34
C LEU A 252 2.21 -13.25 4.82
N GLY A 253 2.39 -12.12 5.51
CA GLY A 253 1.97 -11.96 6.90
C GLY A 253 0.46 -11.97 7.07
N PHE A 254 -0.23 -10.96 6.54
CA PHE A 254 -1.63 -10.68 6.82
C PHE A 254 -2.61 -11.54 6.03
N ALA A 255 -2.27 -11.96 4.80
CA ALA A 255 -3.18 -12.70 3.92
C ALA A 255 -2.88 -14.22 3.87
N VAL A 256 -1.73 -14.67 4.38
CA VAL A 256 -1.37 -16.10 4.39
C VAL A 256 -1.18 -16.63 5.81
N LEU A 257 -0.22 -16.08 6.58
CA LEU A 257 0.13 -16.63 7.90
C LEU A 257 -0.98 -16.42 8.94
N LEU A 258 -1.61 -15.23 9.01
CA LEU A 258 -2.71 -15.00 9.96
C LEU A 258 -3.95 -15.88 9.66
N PRO A 259 -4.44 -15.99 8.41
CA PRO A 259 -5.50 -16.95 8.08
C PRO A 259 -5.13 -18.41 8.40
N ALA A 260 -3.90 -18.81 8.09
CA ALA A 260 -3.41 -20.15 8.43
C ALA A 260 -3.43 -20.39 9.95
N SER A 261 -3.08 -19.39 10.75
CA SER A 261 -3.11 -19.48 12.22
C SER A 261 -4.54 -19.65 12.75
N VAL A 262 -5.52 -18.97 12.16
CA VAL A 262 -6.95 -19.07 12.50
C VAL A 262 -7.47 -20.47 12.17
N LEU A 263 -7.16 -20.99 10.99
CA LEU A 263 -7.55 -22.34 10.59
C LEU A 263 -6.86 -23.41 11.45
N ALA A 264 -5.55 -23.26 11.72
CA ALA A 264 -4.82 -24.18 12.60
C ALA A 264 -5.47 -24.28 13.99
N ALA A 265 -5.93 -23.16 14.55
CA ALA A 265 -6.68 -23.19 15.81
C ALA A 265 -8.07 -23.82 15.66
N ARG A 266 -8.80 -23.52 14.58
CA ARG A 266 -10.16 -24.03 14.36
C ARG A 266 -10.18 -25.56 14.20
N TRP A 267 -9.31 -26.08 13.33
CA TRP A 267 -9.19 -27.51 13.05
C TRP A 267 -8.40 -28.26 14.11
N GLY A 268 -7.40 -27.62 14.71
CA GLY A 268 -6.54 -28.22 15.73
C GLY A 268 -7.25 -28.52 17.04
N ARG A 269 -8.23 -27.68 17.45
CA ARG A 269 -9.00 -27.89 18.70
C ARG A 269 -9.67 -29.26 18.78
N THR A 270 -9.94 -29.95 17.68
CA THR A 270 -10.60 -31.28 17.73
C THR A 270 -9.67 -32.43 17.38
N ARG A 271 -8.47 -32.13 16.87
CA ARG A 271 -7.54 -33.10 16.28
C ARG A 271 -6.22 -33.25 17.04
N THR A 272 -5.79 -32.24 17.78
CA THR A 272 -4.52 -32.28 18.51
C THR A 272 -4.58 -31.44 19.79
N ASP A 273 -3.91 -31.91 20.83
CA ASP A 273 -3.63 -31.20 22.09
C ASP A 273 -2.65 -30.03 21.90
N ARG A 274 -1.80 -30.08 20.86
CA ARG A 274 -0.79 -29.06 20.54
C ARG A 274 -1.35 -27.84 19.79
N TRP A 275 -2.65 -27.77 19.55
CA TRP A 275 -3.27 -26.70 18.75
C TRP A 275 -2.90 -25.29 19.24
N LEU A 276 -2.81 -25.10 20.56
CA LEU A 276 -2.47 -23.81 21.15
C LEU A 276 -1.01 -23.44 20.87
N LYS A 277 -0.09 -24.41 20.96
CA LYS A 277 1.34 -24.20 20.66
C LYS A 277 1.51 -23.86 19.18
N ILE A 278 0.82 -24.56 18.28
CA ILE A 278 0.85 -24.30 16.82
C ILE A 278 0.29 -22.91 16.51
N HIS A 279 -0.88 -22.57 17.05
CA HIS A 279 -1.50 -21.25 16.85
C HIS A 279 -0.61 -20.11 17.37
N TRP A 280 -0.02 -20.28 18.56
CA TRP A 280 0.93 -19.32 19.12
C TRP A 280 2.18 -19.20 18.26
N PHE A 281 2.76 -20.32 17.82
CA PHE A 281 3.98 -20.32 17.00
C PHE A 281 3.75 -19.58 15.67
N ILE A 282 2.66 -19.87 14.96
CA ILE A 282 2.35 -19.21 13.69
C ILE A 282 2.14 -17.70 13.90
N ASN A 283 1.37 -17.27 14.92
CA ASN A 283 1.14 -15.84 15.14
C ASN A 283 2.41 -15.12 15.65
N VAL A 284 3.01 -15.63 16.73
CA VAL A 284 4.07 -14.90 17.44
C VAL A 284 5.43 -15.09 16.79
N VAL A 285 5.81 -16.32 16.46
CA VAL A 285 7.17 -16.60 15.96
C VAL A 285 7.28 -16.30 14.47
N LEU A 286 6.28 -16.70 13.68
CA LEU A 286 6.31 -16.49 12.22
C LEU A 286 5.70 -15.15 11.80
N SER A 287 4.48 -14.84 12.27
CA SER A 287 3.74 -13.70 11.72
C SER A 287 4.25 -12.35 12.24
N VAL A 288 4.65 -12.23 13.51
CA VAL A 288 5.18 -10.94 14.04
C VAL A 288 6.35 -10.40 13.20
N PRO A 289 7.46 -11.13 12.96
CA PRO A 289 8.58 -10.56 12.20
C PRO A 289 8.17 -10.21 10.77
N VAL A 290 7.41 -11.06 10.10
CA VAL A 290 6.97 -10.83 8.71
C VAL A 290 6.02 -9.63 8.62
N CYS A 291 4.99 -9.56 9.48
CA CYS A 291 4.03 -8.46 9.50
C CYS A 291 4.67 -7.14 9.92
N VAL A 292 5.60 -7.14 10.88
CA VAL A 292 6.29 -5.92 11.31
C VAL A 292 7.17 -5.38 10.19
N VAL A 293 8.00 -6.22 9.57
CA VAL A 293 8.86 -5.77 8.46
C VAL A 293 7.99 -5.32 7.29
N GLY A 294 7.01 -6.12 6.88
CA GLY A 294 6.07 -5.77 5.81
C GLY A 294 5.40 -4.43 6.08
N TRP A 295 4.85 -4.23 7.29
CA TRP A 295 4.18 -2.99 7.66
C TRP A 295 5.13 -1.79 7.68
N VAL A 296 6.32 -1.89 8.30
CA VAL A 296 7.29 -0.78 8.41
C VAL A 296 7.76 -0.27 7.05
N LEU A 297 7.91 -1.15 6.05
CA LEU A 297 8.28 -0.74 4.70
C LEU A 297 7.22 0.19 4.07
N GLY A 298 5.95 0.06 4.43
CA GLY A 298 4.88 0.93 3.93
C GLY A 298 5.11 2.42 4.26
N PRO A 299 5.12 2.83 5.53
CA PRO A 299 5.45 4.19 5.93
C PRO A 299 6.83 4.65 5.48
N LEU A 300 7.84 3.75 5.47
CA LEU A 300 9.17 4.10 4.99
C LEU A 300 9.17 4.53 3.50
N SER A 301 8.35 3.87 2.67
CA SER A 301 8.15 4.24 1.26
C SER A 301 7.59 5.66 1.12
N VAL A 302 6.67 6.02 2.01
CA VAL A 302 5.97 7.32 2.04
C VAL A 302 6.93 8.41 2.51
N SER A 303 7.70 8.17 3.58
CA SER A 303 8.68 9.12 4.10
C SER A 303 9.76 9.44 3.08
N ARG A 304 10.27 8.44 2.35
CA ARG A 304 11.29 8.65 1.31
C ARG A 304 10.82 9.53 0.16
N ARG A 305 9.50 9.59 -0.09
CA ARG A 305 8.90 10.47 -1.12
C ARG A 305 8.45 11.83 -0.57
N GLY A 306 8.70 12.14 0.70
CA GLY A 306 8.18 13.36 1.34
C GLY A 306 6.65 13.44 1.32
N ARG A 307 5.97 12.29 1.20
CA ARG A 307 4.51 12.22 1.11
C ARG A 307 3.92 12.18 2.51
N LYS A 308 2.67 12.62 2.63
CA LYS A 308 1.92 12.57 3.88
C LYS A 308 1.58 11.12 4.24
N HIS A 309 1.69 10.81 5.52
CA HIS A 309 1.31 9.51 6.08
C HIS A 309 -0.21 9.45 6.32
N VAL A 310 -0.80 8.26 6.20
CA VAL A 310 -2.18 7.96 6.63
C VAL A 310 -3.24 8.84 5.95
N VAL A 311 -3.16 8.96 4.62
CA VAL A 311 -4.07 9.80 3.83
C VAL A 311 -5.08 8.98 3.04
N ASN A 312 -4.67 7.80 2.57
CA ASN A 312 -5.53 6.94 1.76
C ASN A 312 -6.10 5.78 2.59
N GLU A 313 -7.17 5.18 2.07
CA GLU A 313 -7.90 4.07 2.72
C GLU A 313 -6.96 2.92 3.11
N HIS A 314 -6.04 2.54 2.23
CA HIS A 314 -5.05 1.49 2.48
C HIS A 314 -4.13 1.85 3.66
N GLN A 315 -3.58 3.06 3.72
CA GLN A 315 -2.73 3.48 4.83
C GLN A 315 -3.50 3.55 6.15
N ILE A 316 -4.76 4.02 6.13
CA ILE A 316 -5.62 4.09 7.32
C ILE A 316 -5.92 2.66 7.81
N LEU A 317 -6.40 1.79 6.92
CA LEU A 317 -6.72 0.40 7.24
C LEU A 317 -5.48 -0.36 7.69
N GLY A 318 -4.32 -0.19 7.05
CA GLY A 318 -3.06 -0.82 7.44
C GLY A 318 -2.61 -0.46 8.85
N VAL A 319 -2.75 0.80 9.27
CA VAL A 319 -2.47 1.23 10.65
C VAL A 319 -3.46 0.57 11.63
N VAL A 320 -4.76 0.59 11.30
CA VAL A 320 -5.81 0.01 12.14
C VAL A 320 -5.64 -1.49 12.31
N VAL A 321 -5.44 -2.23 11.21
CA VAL A 321 -5.27 -3.69 11.21
C VAL A 321 -4.03 -4.09 12.01
N PHE A 322 -2.91 -3.37 11.84
CA PHE A 322 -1.70 -3.64 12.61
C PHE A 322 -1.90 -3.40 14.12
N ALA A 323 -2.56 -2.30 14.49
CA ALA A 323 -2.87 -2.01 15.89
C ALA A 323 -3.81 -3.07 16.51
N LEU A 324 -4.85 -3.48 15.78
CA LEU A 324 -5.76 -4.54 16.21
C LEU A 324 -5.04 -5.89 16.33
N TYR A 325 -4.12 -6.19 15.43
CA TYR A 325 -3.28 -7.39 15.52
C TYR A 325 -2.41 -7.38 16.78
N MET A 326 -1.78 -6.26 17.12
CA MET A 326 -1.01 -6.13 18.37
C MET A 326 -1.89 -6.30 19.61
N LEU A 327 -3.09 -5.72 19.60
CA LEU A 327 -4.08 -5.93 20.66
C LEU A 327 -4.50 -7.41 20.79
N GLN A 328 -4.68 -8.10 19.67
CA GLN A 328 -5.02 -9.52 19.63
C GLN A 328 -3.91 -10.41 20.20
N LEU A 329 -2.64 -10.08 19.95
CA LEU A 329 -1.49 -10.76 20.55
C LEU A 329 -1.41 -10.53 22.06
N LEU A 330 -1.64 -9.30 22.53
CA LEU A 330 -1.72 -8.99 23.95
C LEU A 330 -2.86 -9.77 24.62
N LEU A 331 -4.04 -9.78 24.01
CA LEU A 331 -5.21 -10.50 24.52
C LEU A 331 -4.95 -12.01 24.60
N GLY A 332 -4.32 -12.59 23.56
CA GLY A 332 -3.90 -13.99 23.56
C GLY A 332 -2.92 -14.31 24.69
N THR A 333 -1.94 -13.44 24.91
CA THR A 333 -0.96 -13.59 25.99
C THR A 333 -1.63 -13.51 27.37
N LEU A 334 -2.56 -12.56 27.56
CA LEU A 334 -3.35 -12.44 28.79
C LEU A 334 -4.22 -13.66 29.06
N ILE A 335 -4.76 -14.32 28.02
CA ILE A 335 -5.49 -15.59 28.16
C ILE A 335 -4.57 -16.69 28.68
N ILE A 336 -3.36 -16.78 28.15
CA ILE A 336 -2.37 -17.79 28.56
C ILE A 336 -1.89 -17.54 30.00
N GLN A 337 -1.63 -16.29 30.36
CA GLN A 337 -1.15 -15.92 31.70
C GLN A 337 -2.23 -16.06 32.78
N ARG A 338 -3.47 -15.72 32.46
CA ARG A 338 -4.60 -15.76 33.39
C ARG A 338 -5.55 -16.90 33.06
N ARG A 339 -5.04 -18.14 32.92
CA ARG A 339 -5.89 -19.31 32.64
C ARG A 339 -7.00 -19.38 33.69
N ALA A 340 -8.23 -19.51 33.20
CA ALA A 340 -9.38 -19.56 34.08
C ALA A 340 -9.42 -20.89 34.84
N LYS A 341 -10.09 -20.88 35.99
CA LYS A 341 -10.27 -22.08 36.81
C LYS A 341 -11.03 -23.15 36.00
N PRO A 342 -10.81 -24.45 36.26
CA PRO A 342 -11.48 -25.54 35.54
C PRO A 342 -13.01 -25.44 35.53
N SER A 343 -13.61 -24.74 36.49
CA SER A 343 -15.05 -24.57 36.65
C SER A 343 -15.71 -23.54 35.72
N THR A 344 -14.95 -22.74 34.96
CA THR A 344 -15.51 -21.71 34.07
C THR A 344 -15.29 -22.07 32.60
N PRO A 345 -16.22 -22.81 31.97
CA PRO A 345 -16.17 -23.07 30.54
C PRO A 345 -16.34 -21.74 29.77
N HIS A 346 -15.37 -21.45 28.89
CA HIS A 346 -15.29 -20.26 28.02
C HIS A 346 -15.43 -18.89 28.72
N PRO A 347 -14.37 -18.42 29.40
CA PRO A 347 -14.33 -17.07 29.95
C PRO A 347 -14.61 -15.99 28.88
N PRO A 348 -15.27 -14.87 29.22
CA PRO A 348 -15.62 -13.82 28.26
C PRO A 348 -14.43 -13.33 27.40
N ARG A 349 -13.23 -13.26 27.99
CA ARG A 349 -11.98 -12.89 27.28
C ARG A 349 -11.67 -13.82 26.09
N ASN A 350 -11.97 -15.11 26.19
CA ASN A 350 -11.76 -16.06 25.11
C ASN A 350 -12.74 -15.82 23.96
N ILE A 351 -13.98 -15.43 24.26
CA ILE A 351 -14.99 -15.08 23.26
C ILE A 351 -14.55 -13.80 22.54
N VAL A 352 -14.16 -12.77 23.31
CA VAL A 352 -13.63 -11.51 22.75
C VAL A 352 -12.44 -11.77 21.83
N HIS A 353 -11.51 -12.64 22.21
CA HIS A 353 -10.36 -13.00 21.38
C HIS A 353 -10.78 -13.67 20.07
N VAL A 354 -11.79 -14.55 20.08
CA VAL A 354 -12.27 -15.17 18.84
C VAL A 354 -12.95 -14.14 17.94
N VAL A 355 -13.84 -13.32 18.49
CA VAL A 355 -14.58 -12.31 17.71
C VAL A 355 -13.61 -11.29 17.11
N LEU A 356 -12.70 -10.72 17.93
CA LEU A 356 -11.69 -9.78 17.46
C LEU A 356 -10.79 -10.40 16.38
N GLY A 357 -10.34 -11.65 16.58
CA GLY A 357 -9.52 -12.35 15.59
C GLY A 357 -10.22 -12.55 14.24
N LEU A 358 -11.52 -12.85 14.24
CA LEU A 358 -12.33 -12.97 13.01
C LEU A 358 -12.56 -11.60 12.36
N SER A 359 -12.77 -10.55 13.14
CA SER A 359 -12.87 -9.17 12.62
C SER A 359 -11.56 -8.74 11.94
N ILE A 360 -10.41 -9.02 12.56
CA ILE A 360 -9.09 -8.75 11.98
C ILE A 360 -8.91 -9.52 10.67
N LEU A 361 -9.31 -10.79 10.61
CA LEU A 361 -9.24 -11.59 9.39
C LEU A 361 -10.00 -10.94 8.22
N ILE A 362 -11.21 -10.44 8.48
CA ILE A 362 -12.02 -9.74 7.46
C ILE A 362 -11.31 -8.46 7.01
N LEU A 363 -10.80 -7.67 7.96
CA LEU A 363 -10.09 -6.43 7.64
C LEU A 363 -8.80 -6.69 6.86
N CYS A 364 -8.04 -7.75 7.15
CA CYS A 364 -6.88 -8.16 6.36
C CYS A 364 -7.23 -8.41 4.88
N PHE A 365 -8.39 -9.01 4.60
CA PHE A 365 -8.83 -9.23 3.22
C PHE A 365 -9.18 -7.92 2.51
N VAL A 366 -9.91 -7.02 3.19
CA VAL A 366 -10.21 -5.68 2.65
C VAL A 366 -8.92 -4.93 2.37
N GLU A 367 -8.00 -4.92 3.33
CA GLU A 367 -6.71 -4.24 3.23
C GLU A 367 -5.88 -4.75 2.04
N THR A 368 -5.78 -6.07 1.89
CA THR A 368 -5.07 -6.71 0.77
C THR A 368 -5.66 -6.28 -0.58
N LYS A 369 -6.99 -6.18 -0.69
CA LYS A 369 -7.65 -5.72 -1.94
C LYS A 369 -7.31 -4.26 -2.26
N THR A 370 -7.32 -3.40 -1.24
CA THR A 370 -6.96 -1.98 -1.43
C THR A 370 -5.50 -1.80 -1.83
N GLY A 371 -4.59 -2.67 -1.37
CA GLY A 371 -3.20 -2.69 -1.82
C GLY A 371 -3.05 -3.11 -3.29
N ILE A 372 -3.65 -4.24 -3.69
CA ILE A 372 -3.56 -4.77 -5.07
C ILE A 372 -4.05 -3.75 -6.11
N THR A 373 -5.15 -3.06 -5.81
CA THR A 373 -5.79 -2.13 -6.76
C THR A 373 -5.06 -0.81 -6.92
N ARG A 374 -4.09 -0.50 -6.05
CA ARG A 374 -3.40 0.80 -6.00
C ARG A 374 -1.93 0.73 -6.35
N ASP A 375 -1.36 -0.47 -6.45
CA ASP A 375 0.06 -0.61 -6.76
C ASP A 375 0.32 -0.22 -8.22
N PRO A 376 1.06 0.87 -8.48
CA PRO A 376 1.33 1.34 -9.84
C PRO A 376 2.25 0.39 -10.63
N GLN A 377 2.88 -0.60 -9.99
CA GLN A 377 3.74 -1.57 -10.66
C GLN A 377 2.93 -2.66 -11.39
N PHE A 378 1.67 -2.87 -11.00
CA PHE A 378 0.86 -3.91 -11.61
C PHE A 378 0.19 -3.40 -12.88
N SER A 379 0.39 -4.15 -13.97
CA SER A 379 -0.40 -3.97 -15.19
C SER A 379 -1.88 -4.24 -14.89
N SER A 380 -2.79 -3.67 -15.69
CA SER A 380 -4.24 -3.93 -15.58
C SER A 380 -4.55 -5.44 -15.57
N ASP A 381 -3.85 -6.23 -16.36
CA ASP A 381 -4.09 -7.67 -16.43
C ASP A 381 -3.56 -8.40 -15.20
N THR A 382 -2.42 -7.95 -14.65
CA THR A 382 -1.90 -8.43 -13.36
C THR A 382 -2.89 -8.14 -12.24
N VAL A 383 -3.46 -6.93 -12.17
CA VAL A 383 -4.46 -6.55 -11.16
C VAL A 383 -5.70 -7.46 -11.25
N LYS A 384 -6.19 -7.76 -12.46
CA LYS A 384 -7.31 -8.69 -12.66
C LYS A 384 -7.00 -10.08 -12.13
N ILE A 385 -5.84 -10.64 -12.46
CA ILE A 385 -5.40 -11.97 -12.00
C ILE A 385 -5.28 -12.00 -10.48
N LEU A 386 -4.57 -11.03 -9.89
CA LEU A 386 -4.39 -10.96 -8.44
C LEU A 386 -5.72 -10.76 -7.71
N THR A 387 -6.64 -9.97 -8.26
CA THR A 387 -7.98 -9.78 -7.70
C THR A 387 -8.80 -11.07 -7.76
N ALA A 388 -8.70 -11.84 -8.84
CA ALA A 388 -9.37 -13.13 -8.95
C ALA A 388 -8.82 -14.15 -7.95
N LEU A 389 -7.50 -14.23 -7.79
CA LEU A 389 -6.85 -15.08 -6.79
C LEU A 389 -7.23 -14.68 -5.36
N TRP A 390 -7.22 -13.37 -5.08
CA TRP A 390 -7.71 -12.82 -3.81
C TRP A 390 -9.16 -13.21 -3.56
N ALA A 391 -10.05 -13.05 -4.55
CA ALA A 391 -11.46 -13.39 -4.42
C ALA A 391 -11.65 -14.88 -4.08
N ALA A 392 -10.96 -15.78 -4.80
CA ALA A 392 -10.96 -17.21 -4.48
C ALA A 392 -10.48 -17.47 -3.04
N TRP A 393 -9.41 -16.82 -2.62
CA TRP A 393 -8.87 -16.96 -1.26
C TRP A 393 -9.84 -16.49 -0.17
N THR A 394 -10.53 -15.37 -0.40
CA THR A 394 -11.57 -14.85 0.52
C THR A 394 -12.81 -15.73 0.62
N ILE A 395 -13.00 -16.67 -0.32
CA ILE A 395 -14.07 -17.67 -0.24
C ILE A 395 -13.56 -18.92 0.47
N ILE A 396 -12.37 -19.41 0.09
CA ILE A 396 -11.78 -20.65 0.62
C ILE A 396 -11.58 -20.58 2.13
N ILE A 397 -10.97 -19.51 2.64
CA ILE A 397 -10.63 -19.41 4.06
C ILE A 397 -11.88 -19.39 4.96
N PRO A 398 -12.88 -18.50 4.75
CA PRO A 398 -14.10 -18.53 5.55
C PRO A 398 -14.88 -19.83 5.39
N SER A 399 -14.94 -20.41 4.18
CA SER A 399 -15.59 -21.70 3.96
C SER A 399 -14.94 -22.81 4.78
N SER A 400 -13.61 -22.89 4.79
CA SER A 400 -12.86 -23.85 5.63
C SER A 400 -13.14 -23.63 7.12
N TYR A 401 -13.17 -22.36 7.57
CA TYR A 401 -13.49 -22.05 8.96
C TYR A 401 -14.91 -22.51 9.34
N LEU A 402 -15.90 -22.23 8.48
CA LEU A 402 -17.30 -22.62 8.68
C LEU A 402 -17.48 -24.14 8.66
N ILE A 403 -16.80 -24.85 7.76
CA ILE A 403 -16.80 -26.32 7.76
C ILE A 403 -16.24 -26.86 9.08
N GLY A 404 -15.17 -26.26 9.60
CA GLY A 404 -14.60 -26.62 10.90
C GLY A 404 -15.55 -26.41 12.08
N LEU A 405 -16.62 -25.61 11.95
CA LEU A 405 -17.65 -25.47 12.98
C LEU A 405 -18.56 -26.71 13.09
N LYS A 406 -18.58 -27.60 12.10
CA LYS A 406 -19.30 -28.89 12.20
C LYS A 406 -18.76 -29.75 13.34
N ASP A 407 -17.47 -29.62 13.66
CA ASP A 407 -16.82 -30.34 14.76
C ASP A 407 -17.07 -29.69 16.15
N LEU A 408 -17.92 -28.66 16.27
CA LEU A 408 -18.18 -27.98 17.55
C LEU A 408 -18.79 -28.90 18.62
N ARG A 409 -19.64 -29.85 18.22
CA ARG A 409 -20.21 -30.84 19.16
C ARG A 409 -19.08 -31.68 19.76
N ARG A 410 -18.26 -32.26 18.88
CA ARG A 410 -17.06 -33.03 19.27
C ARG A 410 -16.12 -32.22 20.17
N GLN A 411 -15.88 -30.95 19.85
CA GLN A 411 -15.04 -30.08 20.70
C GLN A 411 -15.63 -29.95 22.11
N ARG A 412 -16.94 -29.70 22.23
CA ARG A 412 -17.60 -29.56 23.52
C ARG A 412 -17.57 -30.87 24.32
N ASP A 413 -17.69 -32.01 23.65
CA ASP A 413 -17.59 -33.32 24.29
C ASP A 413 -16.16 -33.58 24.80
N GLN A 414 -15.15 -33.25 24.00
CA GLN A 414 -13.73 -33.31 24.38
C GLN A 414 -13.40 -32.40 25.56
N GLU A 415 -13.99 -31.20 25.61
CA GLU A 415 -13.83 -30.27 26.74
C GLU A 415 -14.45 -30.81 28.03
N ARG A 416 -15.62 -31.48 27.96
CA ARG A 416 -16.24 -32.17 29.11
C ARG A 416 -15.36 -33.31 29.64
N LEU A 417 -14.65 -34.00 28.75
CA LEU A 417 -13.76 -35.11 29.07
C LEU A 417 -12.34 -34.66 29.50
N GLY A 418 -12.06 -33.35 29.56
CA GLY A 418 -10.74 -32.84 29.96
C GLY A 418 -9.64 -32.98 28.91
N TRP A 419 -9.97 -33.24 27.64
CA TRP A 419 -8.99 -33.47 26.56
C TRP A 419 -8.02 -32.29 26.32
N HIS A 420 -8.37 -31.08 26.77
CA HIS A 420 -7.55 -29.87 26.63
C HIS A 420 -6.80 -29.46 27.90
N THR A 421 -6.92 -30.22 29.00
CA THR A 421 -6.06 -30.01 30.16
C THR A 421 -4.77 -30.78 29.96
N PRO A 422 -3.59 -30.12 29.96
CA PRO A 422 -2.32 -30.85 30.06
C PRO A 422 -2.42 -31.77 31.29
N ALA A 423 -2.11 -33.06 31.13
CA ALA A 423 -2.04 -33.96 32.27
C ALA A 423 -1.09 -33.34 33.31
N PRO A 424 -1.45 -33.31 34.61
CA PRO A 424 -0.51 -32.87 35.63
C PRO A 424 0.76 -33.74 35.52
N PRO A 425 1.96 -33.16 35.66
CA PRO A 425 3.17 -33.95 35.68
C PRO A 425 3.01 -35.01 36.78
N ILE A 426 3.09 -36.28 36.40
CA ILE A 426 3.05 -37.40 37.34
C ILE A 426 4.17 -37.13 38.35
N PRO A 427 3.89 -37.04 39.66
CA PRO A 427 4.94 -36.90 40.65
C PRO A 427 5.89 -38.10 40.51
N LEU A 428 7.18 -37.82 40.29
CA LEU A 428 8.25 -38.81 40.17
C LEU A 428 8.43 -39.72 41.41
N GLY A 429 7.57 -39.60 42.43
CA GLY A 429 7.61 -40.38 43.67
C GLY A 429 6.80 -41.69 43.66
N LEU A 430 6.04 -42.00 42.61
CA LEU A 430 5.23 -43.24 42.56
C LEU A 430 5.83 -44.39 41.74
N LEU A 431 7.07 -44.23 41.24
CA LEU A 431 7.81 -45.29 40.53
C LEU A 431 8.93 -45.93 41.37
N ALA A 432 8.97 -45.67 42.68
CA ALA A 432 9.93 -46.30 43.59
C ALA A 432 9.20 -47.25 44.56
N SER A 433 8.85 -48.44 44.09
CA SER A 433 8.74 -49.61 44.97
C SER A 433 9.59 -50.71 44.35
N PRO A 434 10.64 -51.19 45.04
CA PRO A 434 11.56 -52.15 44.47
C PRO A 434 10.87 -53.52 44.40
N VAL A 435 11.00 -54.14 43.24
CA VAL A 435 10.61 -55.51 42.94
C VAL A 435 11.39 -56.45 43.87
N GLY A 436 10.70 -57.03 44.85
CA GLY A 436 11.17 -58.16 45.64
C GLY A 436 10.89 -59.47 44.90
N SER A 437 11.95 -60.16 44.54
CA SER A 437 11.98 -61.47 43.89
C SER A 437 11.66 -62.61 44.88
N THR A 438 10.73 -63.51 44.54
CA THR A 438 10.86 -64.97 44.77
C THR A 438 9.89 -65.76 43.87
N PRO A 439 10.24 -66.98 43.43
CA PRO A 439 9.49 -67.74 42.43
C PRO A 439 8.62 -68.88 43.04
N PHE A 440 7.84 -69.54 42.16
CA PHE A 440 7.39 -70.94 42.23
C PHE A 440 5.91 -71.26 42.56
N THR A 441 5.33 -72.03 41.62
CA THR A 441 4.24 -73.02 41.67
C THR A 441 2.75 -72.69 41.80
N SER A 442 2.06 -73.04 40.70
CA SER A 442 0.82 -73.81 40.60
C SER A 442 0.36 -74.56 41.86
N ARG A 443 -0.88 -74.28 42.30
CA ARG A 443 -1.75 -75.32 42.86
C ARG A 443 -3.25 -75.02 42.68
N ARG A 444 -3.92 -76.08 42.28
CA ARG A 444 -5.33 -76.38 42.08
C ARG A 444 -6.13 -76.48 43.40
N GLY A 445 -7.42 -76.14 43.34
CA GLY A 445 -8.49 -76.49 44.30
C GLY A 445 -8.65 -75.53 45.48
N GLU A 446 -9.82 -75.25 46.05
CA GLU A 446 -11.19 -75.76 45.85
C GLU A 446 -12.13 -74.90 46.74
N SER A 447 -13.39 -74.73 46.30
CA SER A 447 -14.63 -74.53 47.08
C SER A 447 -14.79 -73.34 48.05
N ALA A 448 -15.82 -72.50 47.83
CA ALA A 448 -17.20 -72.80 48.27
C ALA A 448 -18.17 -71.60 48.11
N SER A 449 -19.37 -71.91 47.60
CA SER A 449 -20.72 -71.39 47.97
C SER A 449 -20.99 -69.87 47.89
N GLY A 450 -22.05 -69.33 47.31
CA GLY A 450 -23.33 -69.75 46.70
C GLY A 450 -23.92 -68.46 46.04
N THR A 451 -24.98 -68.38 45.26
CA THR A 451 -26.17 -69.20 45.05
C THR A 451 -26.75 -68.75 43.71
N ALA A 452 -27.27 -69.69 42.92
CA ALA A 452 -27.82 -69.47 41.59
C ALA A 452 -29.20 -68.80 41.61
N ALA A 453 -29.48 -67.97 40.61
CA ALA A 453 -30.81 -67.83 40.02
C ALA A 453 -30.70 -67.58 38.52
N SER A 454 -31.25 -68.54 37.78
CA SER A 454 -31.33 -68.70 36.34
C SER A 454 -32.36 -67.75 35.71
N ARG A 455 -32.09 -67.18 34.52
CA ARG A 455 -32.61 -67.67 33.23
C ARG A 455 -32.82 -66.53 32.21
N ARG A 456 -32.40 -66.85 30.98
CA ARG A 456 -32.97 -66.51 29.67
C ARG A 456 -32.33 -65.34 28.90
N GLU A 457 -31.41 -65.74 28.01
CA GLU A 457 -31.19 -65.11 26.72
C GLU A 457 -32.45 -65.22 25.85
N THR A 458 -32.84 -64.11 25.23
CA THR A 458 -33.40 -64.08 23.87
C THR A 458 -32.85 -62.84 23.17
N SER A 459 -32.14 -63.10 22.09
CA SER A 459 -31.86 -62.20 20.98
C SER A 459 -33.14 -61.51 20.50
N ASP A 460 -33.06 -60.23 20.16
CA ASP A 460 -33.69 -59.66 18.96
C ASP A 460 -33.02 -58.31 18.66
N GLU A 461 -32.51 -58.21 17.44
CA GLU A 461 -32.09 -56.97 16.79
C GLU A 461 -33.35 -56.18 16.41
N ASP A 462 -33.46 -54.93 16.83
CA ASP A 462 -34.46 -54.00 16.28
C ASP A 462 -33.89 -52.58 16.21
N ASP A 463 -34.26 -51.91 15.13
CA ASP A 463 -33.52 -50.91 14.41
C ASP A 463 -33.87 -49.48 14.83
N GLY A 464 -33.00 -48.56 14.43
CA GLY A 464 -33.08 -47.18 14.85
C GLY A 464 -34.27 -46.43 14.26
N THR A 465 -34.70 -45.44 15.05
CA THR A 465 -35.43 -44.21 14.69
C THR A 465 -36.93 -44.30 14.97
N HIS A 466 -37.44 -43.49 15.90
CA HIS A 466 -38.54 -42.54 15.68
C HIS A 466 -38.85 -41.69 16.94
N ASP A 467 -38.76 -40.37 16.74
CA ASP A 467 -39.68 -39.34 17.25
C ASP A 467 -39.64 -38.91 18.73
N MET A 468 -38.64 -38.07 19.06
CA MET A 468 -38.78 -37.06 20.12
C MET A 468 -39.41 -35.79 19.53
N PHE A 469 -40.73 -35.61 19.69
CA PHE A 469 -41.38 -34.32 19.97
C PHE A 469 -42.89 -34.52 20.14
N SER A 470 -43.39 -34.55 21.38
CA SER A 470 -44.66 -33.91 21.76
C SER A 470 -45.01 -34.18 23.23
N ARG A 471 -44.91 -33.14 24.06
CA ARG A 471 -45.99 -32.79 25.01
C ARG A 471 -45.83 -31.37 25.52
N ARG A 472 -46.65 -30.49 24.95
CA ARG A 472 -47.23 -29.33 25.63
C ARG A 472 -48.40 -29.85 26.48
N ARG A 473 -48.50 -29.43 27.73
CA ARG A 473 -49.79 -29.24 28.42
C ARG A 473 -49.70 -27.98 29.26
N ASP A 474 -50.63 -27.08 28.99
CA ASP A 474 -50.86 -25.81 29.64
C ASP A 474 -51.52 -25.94 31.02
N SER A 475 -51.44 -24.83 31.77
CA SER A 475 -52.36 -24.32 32.79
C SER A 475 -52.37 -25.00 34.16
N SER A 476 -52.55 -24.32 35.29
CA SER A 476 -52.51 -22.92 35.71
C SER A 476 -52.86 -22.93 37.21
N SER A 477 -52.08 -22.29 38.08
CA SER A 477 -52.50 -21.64 39.34
C SER A 477 -51.28 -21.41 40.26
N ASP A 478 -50.82 -20.17 40.31
CA ASP A 478 -50.17 -19.55 41.48
C ASP A 478 -51.24 -19.26 42.57
N PRO A 479 -50.92 -18.80 43.81
CA PRO A 479 -49.59 -18.45 44.36
C PRO A 479 -49.31 -18.99 45.79
N GLU A 480 -48.04 -19.12 46.17
CA GLU A 480 -47.61 -18.80 47.54
C GLU A 480 -46.11 -18.47 47.58
N ALA A 481 -45.79 -17.20 47.85
CA ALA A 481 -44.45 -16.73 48.11
C ALA A 481 -44.38 -16.23 49.55
N THR A 482 -43.59 -16.92 50.37
CA THR A 482 -43.28 -16.53 51.74
C THR A 482 -41.79 -16.21 51.84
N GLU A 483 -41.54 -14.91 52.10
CA GLU A 483 -40.44 -14.33 52.88
C GLU A 483 -39.04 -14.17 52.25
N MET A 484 -38.74 -12.92 51.86
CA MET A 484 -37.39 -12.37 51.76
C MET A 484 -36.94 -11.85 53.13
N ARG A 485 -35.76 -12.28 53.58
CA ARG A 485 -35.06 -11.72 54.74
C ARG A 485 -34.12 -10.60 54.29
N GLU A 486 -34.38 -9.42 54.84
CA GLU A 486 -33.58 -8.20 54.77
C GLU A 486 -32.25 -8.35 55.52
N VAL A 487 -31.21 -7.58 55.14
CA VAL A 487 -30.39 -6.73 56.04
C VAL A 487 -29.13 -6.19 55.31
N VAL A 488 -29.20 -4.87 55.06
CA VAL A 488 -28.18 -3.83 55.26
C VAL A 488 -26.98 -3.74 54.30
N ARG A 489 -27.04 -2.70 53.44
CA ARG A 489 -25.89 -1.95 52.93
C ARG A 489 -25.50 -0.88 53.94
N ASP A 490 -24.20 -0.68 54.14
CA ASP A 490 -23.60 0.65 54.25
C ASP A 490 -22.07 0.58 54.24
N ARG A 491 -21.44 1.26 53.26
CA ARG A 491 -20.43 2.30 53.48
C ARG A 491 -19.76 2.73 52.17
N ALA A 492 -19.91 4.02 51.88
CA ALA A 492 -19.18 4.77 50.89
C ALA A 492 -17.75 5.11 51.38
N ILE A 493 -16.81 5.25 50.43
CA ILE A 493 -15.46 5.77 50.62
C ILE A 493 -15.33 7.04 49.74
N PRO A 494 -14.77 8.17 50.24
CA PRO A 494 -14.72 9.41 49.49
C PRO A 494 -13.48 9.56 48.60
N ILE A 495 -13.63 10.44 47.61
CA ILE A 495 -12.65 10.87 46.60
C ILE A 495 -11.96 12.17 47.06
N SER A 496 -10.65 12.27 46.84
CA SER A 496 -9.86 13.53 46.72
C SER A 496 -8.73 13.26 45.72
N ALA A 497 -8.61 13.91 44.57
CA ALA A 497 -8.30 15.32 44.25
C ALA A 497 -6.81 15.51 43.84
N SER A 498 -6.65 15.72 42.53
CA SER A 498 -5.69 16.49 41.72
C SER A 498 -4.41 17.09 42.34
N THR A 499 -3.26 16.90 41.64
CA THR A 499 -2.13 17.87 41.58
C THR A 499 -1.51 17.89 40.17
N VAL A 500 -1.08 19.09 39.77
CA VAL A 500 -0.70 19.59 38.43
C VAL A 500 0.84 19.54 38.18
N ILE A 501 1.25 19.08 36.98
CA ILE A 501 2.28 19.52 35.99
C ILE A 501 3.29 20.62 36.49
N SER A 502 4.64 20.56 36.45
CA SER A 502 5.61 20.46 35.31
C SER A 502 7.09 20.75 35.79
N PRO A 503 8.14 20.98 34.95
CA PRO A 503 9.11 20.01 34.40
C PRO A 503 10.60 20.28 34.80
N SER A 504 11.54 19.36 34.51
CA SER A 504 12.95 19.73 34.27
C SER A 504 13.73 18.61 33.57
N ALA A 505 14.50 19.00 32.56
CA ALA A 505 15.43 18.17 31.82
C ALA A 505 16.75 17.96 32.59
N ALA A 506 17.39 16.80 32.40
CA ALA A 506 18.83 16.67 32.15
C ALA A 506 19.22 15.21 31.87
N SER A 507 19.99 15.07 30.81
CA SER A 507 20.72 13.92 30.28
C SER A 507 21.69 13.25 31.26
N THR A 508 21.74 11.91 31.25
CA THR A 508 23.00 11.16 31.47
C THR A 508 22.92 9.77 30.83
N SER A 509 23.93 9.43 30.03
CA SER A 509 24.15 8.13 29.42
C SER A 509 24.66 7.13 30.45
N LEU A 510 24.04 5.94 30.52
CA LEU A 510 24.65 4.75 31.14
C LEU A 510 24.19 3.49 30.40
N ILE A 511 25.17 2.77 29.85
CA ILE A 511 25.07 1.42 29.32
C ILE A 511 24.91 0.43 30.49
N PRO A 512 24.09 -0.62 30.35
CA PRO A 512 24.51 -1.95 30.80
C PRO A 512 24.20 -3.00 29.71
N GLN A 513 25.23 -3.65 29.17
CA GLN A 513 25.65 -5.02 29.51
C GLN A 513 24.54 -6.09 29.43
N SER A 514 24.71 -6.93 28.40
CA SER A 514 24.25 -8.31 28.20
C SER A 514 23.46 -8.97 29.34
N VAL A 515 22.19 -9.26 29.06
CA VAL A 515 21.42 -10.27 29.80
C VAL A 515 21.29 -11.51 28.92
N THR A 516 22.01 -12.55 29.31
CA THR A 516 21.88 -13.93 28.85
C THR A 516 20.46 -14.43 29.13
N PHE A 517 19.67 -14.67 28.09
CA PHE A 517 18.39 -15.35 28.22
C PHE A 517 18.62 -16.85 28.43
N ARG A 518 18.47 -17.28 29.68
CA ARG A 518 18.39 -18.69 30.07
C ARG A 518 17.04 -19.23 29.59
N THR A 519 17.08 -20.14 28.62
CA THR A 519 15.92 -20.86 28.09
C THR A 519 15.56 -22.01 29.03
N ASP A 520 14.69 -21.74 30.01
CA ASP A 520 14.01 -22.79 30.78
C ASP A 520 12.66 -22.25 31.27
N MET A 521 11.60 -22.42 30.46
CA MET A 521 10.22 -22.68 30.93
C MET A 521 9.21 -22.77 29.76
N TRP A 522 8.75 -24.02 29.52
CA TRP A 522 7.49 -24.50 28.87
C TRP A 522 7.36 -24.71 27.35
#